data_AF-A0AAV3W1T7-F1
#
_entry.id   AF-A0AAV3W1T7-F1
#
_cell.length_a   1.000
_cell.length_b   1.000
_cell.length_c   1.000
_cell.angle_alpha   90.00
_cell.angle_beta   90.00
_cell.angle_gamma   90.00
#
_symmetry.space_group_name_H-M   'P 1'
#
loop_
_entity.id
_entity.type
_entity.pdbx_description
1 polymer ?
#
loop_
_entity_poly.entity_id
_entity_poly.type
_entity_poly.pdbx_seq_one_letter_code
_entity_poly.pdbx_strand_id
1 'polypeptide(L)'
;MKKLFKCSVCGFICEGVEAPEKCPKCGVPKEKFVELTSEEADKIYHSDRTNDIHLEIINLADKIFKLSREGIDLNLDPTCVTAFEKAKNSAWTIKQISKAELAAHMSKGKW
;
A
#
# COMPACT_ATOMS: atom_id res chain seq x y z
N MET A 1 -17.75 -15.01 -16.76
CA MET A 1 -16.71 -15.03 -15.70
C MET A 1 -16.01 -13.67 -15.74
N LYS A 2 -15.79 -13.03 -14.60
CA LYS A 2 -15.08 -11.74 -14.58
C LYS A 2 -13.57 -11.97 -14.75
N LYS A 3 -12.90 -11.02 -15.38
CA LYS A 3 -11.47 -11.04 -15.67
C LYS A 3 -10.82 -9.74 -15.19
N LEU A 4 -9.51 -9.76 -14.99
CA LEU A 4 -8.74 -8.55 -14.71
C LEU A 4 -8.09 -8.03 -15.99
N PHE A 5 -8.17 -6.71 -16.18
CA PHE A 5 -7.53 -6.02 -17.29
C PHE A 5 -6.57 -4.98 -16.73
N LYS A 6 -5.34 -4.95 -17.24
CA LYS A 6 -4.30 -4.01 -16.84
C LYS A 6 -4.00 -3.03 -17.97
N CYS A 7 -4.03 -1.74 -17.66
CA CYS A 7 -3.58 -0.71 -18.58
C CYS A 7 -2.07 -0.84 -18.82
N SER A 8 -1.67 -1.07 -20.07
CA SER A 8 -0.26 -1.20 -20.49
C SER A 8 0.56 0.09 -20.30
N VAL A 9 -0.11 1.25 -20.17
CA VAL A 9 0.55 2.55 -20.03
C VAL A 9 0.80 2.92 -18.57
N CYS A 10 -0.23 2.82 -17.70
CA CYS A 10 -0.13 3.32 -16.33
C CYS A 10 -0.25 2.26 -15.24
N GLY A 11 -0.48 0.99 -15.62
CA GLY A 11 -0.59 -0.15 -14.71
C GLY A 11 -1.91 -0.26 -13.95
N PHE A 12 -2.91 0.58 -14.20
CA PHE A 12 -4.23 0.48 -13.56
C PHE A 12 -4.87 -0.89 -13.86
N ILE A 13 -5.42 -1.54 -12.84
CA ILE A 13 -6.09 -2.83 -12.94
C ILE A 13 -7.59 -2.64 -12.69
N CYS A 14 -8.42 -3.23 -13.53
CA CYS A 14 -9.88 -3.26 -13.35
C CYS A 14 -10.44 -4.66 -13.52
N GLU A 15 -11.47 -4.98 -12.75
CA GLU A 15 -12.26 -6.21 -12.89
C GLU A 15 -13.49 -5.95 -13.77
N GLY A 16 -13.75 -6.85 -14.72
CA GLY A 16 -14.93 -6.75 -15.57
C GLY A 16 -15.12 -7.93 -16.52
N VAL A 17 -16.20 -7.89 -17.30
CA VAL A 17 -16.34 -8.78 -18.47
C VAL A 17 -15.45 -8.28 -19.62
N GLU A 18 -15.28 -6.96 -19.72
CA GLU A 18 -14.41 -6.27 -20.67
C GLU A 18 -13.68 -5.10 -19.98
N ALA A 19 -12.60 -4.63 -20.59
CA ALA A 19 -11.90 -3.41 -20.18
C ALA A 19 -12.77 -2.15 -20.38
N PRO A 20 -12.56 -1.07 -19.59
CA PRO A 20 -13.28 0.18 -19.75
C PRO A 20 -12.90 0.91 -21.05
N GLU A 21 -13.83 1.70 -21.61
CA GLU A 21 -13.61 2.49 -22.83
C GLU A 21 -12.43 3.45 -22.73
N LYS A 22 -12.21 4.03 -21.55
CA LYS A 22 -11.05 4.86 -21.22
C LYS A 22 -10.47 4.47 -19.88
N CYS A 23 -9.15 4.47 -19.78
CA CYS A 23 -8.46 4.23 -18.52
C CYS A 23 -8.78 5.36 -17.51
N PRO A 24 -9.31 5.08 -16.30
CA PRO A 24 -9.63 6.10 -15.31
C PRO A 24 -8.42 6.89 -14.81
N LYS A 25 -7.22 6.30 -14.85
CA LYS A 25 -5.98 6.92 -14.35
C LYS A 25 -5.29 7.80 -15.37
N CYS A 26 -5.23 7.41 -16.64
CA CYS A 26 -4.45 8.14 -17.67
C CYS A 26 -5.21 8.46 -18.97
N GLY A 27 -6.48 8.07 -19.10
CA GLY A 27 -7.35 8.45 -20.21
C GLY A 27 -7.12 7.74 -21.54
N VAL A 28 -6.12 6.85 -21.66
CA VAL A 28 -5.88 6.06 -22.88
C VAL A 28 -7.06 5.12 -23.19
N PRO A 29 -7.30 4.79 -24.47
CA PRO A 29 -8.48 4.03 -24.86
C PRO A 29 -8.35 2.53 -24.52
N LYS A 30 -9.47 1.81 -24.63
CA LYS A 30 -9.63 0.39 -24.25
C LYS A 30 -8.59 -0.54 -24.86
N GLU A 31 -8.10 -0.26 -26.06
CA GLU A 31 -7.11 -1.09 -26.77
C GLU A 31 -5.74 -1.10 -26.08
N LYS A 32 -5.51 -0.19 -25.11
CA LYS A 32 -4.30 -0.19 -24.28
C LYS A 32 -4.43 -1.08 -23.04
N PHE A 33 -5.54 -1.78 -22.85
CA PHE A 33 -5.66 -2.78 -21.80
C PHE A 33 -5.23 -4.16 -22.28
N VAL A 34 -4.57 -4.89 -21.38
CA VAL A 34 -4.18 -6.29 -21.55
C VAL A 34 -4.98 -7.11 -20.53
N GLU A 35 -5.65 -8.16 -21.00
CA GLU A 35 -6.28 -9.15 -20.12
C GLU A 35 -5.19 -9.93 -19.38
N LEU A 36 -5.29 -10.00 -18.05
CA LEU A 36 -4.36 -10.76 -17.22
C LEU A 36 -4.69 -12.25 -17.29
N THR A 37 -3.65 -13.08 -17.24
CA THR A 37 -3.80 -14.53 -17.09
C THR A 37 -4.42 -14.88 -15.74
N SER A 38 -4.98 -16.09 -15.61
CA SER A 38 -5.52 -16.56 -14.33
C SER A 38 -4.47 -16.54 -13.22
N GLU A 39 -3.21 -16.89 -13.51
CA GLU A 39 -2.12 -16.87 -12.53
C GLU A 39 -1.81 -15.45 -12.05
N GLU A 40 -1.79 -14.47 -12.95
CA GLU A 40 -1.60 -13.06 -12.60
C GLU A 40 -2.78 -12.52 -11.79
N ALA A 41 -4.01 -12.91 -12.16
CA ALA A 41 -5.21 -12.51 -11.42
C ALA A 41 -5.24 -13.11 -10.01
N ASP A 42 -4.86 -14.38 -9.88
CA ASP A 42 -4.77 -15.05 -8.57
C ASP A 42 -3.76 -14.36 -7.67
N LYS A 43 -2.59 -13.94 -8.19
CA LYS A 43 -1.61 -13.17 -7.40
C LYS A 43 -2.24 -11.92 -6.78
N ILE A 44 -3.02 -11.18 -7.56
CA ILE A 44 -3.69 -9.94 -7.12
C ILE A 44 -4.75 -10.27 -6.06
N TYR A 45 -5.66 -11.20 -6.33
CA TYR A 45 -6.72 -11.55 -5.38
C TYR A 45 -6.17 -12.08 -4.04
N HIS A 46 -5.09 -12.84 -4.06
CA HIS A 46 -4.49 -13.37 -2.84
C HIS A 46 -3.66 -12.33 -2.08
N SER A 47 -3.15 -11.28 -2.75
CA SER A 47 -2.39 -10.21 -2.10
C SER A 47 -3.22 -9.04 -1.62
N ASP A 48 -4.37 -8.76 -2.25
CA ASP A 48 -5.21 -7.57 -2.02
C ASP A 48 -5.39 -7.26 -0.53
N ARG A 49 -5.88 -8.24 0.25
CA ARG A 49 -6.11 -8.00 1.69
C ARG A 49 -4.82 -7.79 2.48
N THR A 50 -3.73 -8.45 2.11
CA THR A 50 -2.44 -8.26 2.81
C THR A 50 -1.82 -6.91 2.49
N ASN A 51 -2.02 -6.39 1.27
CA ASN A 51 -1.62 -5.03 0.90
C ASN A 51 -2.36 -4.00 1.74
N ASP A 52 -3.68 -4.14 1.89
CA ASP A 52 -4.49 -3.29 2.77
C ASP A 52 -3.98 -3.30 4.21
N ILE A 53 -3.69 -4.48 4.76
CA ILE A 53 -3.18 -4.62 6.13
C ILE A 53 -1.85 -3.87 6.30
N HIS A 54 -0.94 -3.95 5.33
CA HIS A 54 0.30 -3.18 5.38
C HIS A 54 0.06 -1.66 5.33
N LEU A 55 -0.93 -1.20 4.56
CA LEU A 55 -1.34 0.21 4.54
C LEU A 55 -1.96 0.65 5.88
N GLU A 56 -2.79 -0.19 6.48
CA GLU A 56 -3.36 0.04 7.82
C GLU A 56 -2.25 0.13 8.89
N ILE A 57 -1.27 -0.78 8.86
CA ILE A 57 -0.10 -0.76 9.75
C ILE A 57 0.70 0.53 9.58
N ILE A 58 0.94 0.96 8.34
CA ILE A 58 1.63 2.23 8.03
C ILE A 58 0.89 3.42 8.65
N ASN A 59 -0.45 3.44 8.55
CA ASN A 59 -1.28 4.50 9.11
C ASN A 59 -1.24 4.51 10.65
N LEU A 60 -1.30 3.34 11.29
CA LEU A 60 -1.19 3.22 12.75
C LEU A 60 0.19 3.63 13.25
N ALA A 61 1.25 3.19 12.58
CA ALA A 61 2.62 3.60 12.89
C ALA A 61 2.81 5.12 12.75
N ASP A 62 2.21 5.75 11.74
CA ASP A 62 2.25 7.21 11.57
C ASP A 62 1.53 7.95 12.72
N LYS A 63 0.41 7.42 13.20
CA LYS A 63 -0.30 7.96 14.38
C LYS A 63 0.56 7.85 15.65
N ILE A 64 1.17 6.69 15.90
CA ILE A 64 2.08 6.49 17.05
C ILE A 64 3.25 7.47 16.97
N PHE A 65 3.85 7.64 15.78
CA PHE A 65 4.95 8.57 15.57
C PHE A 65 4.55 10.02 15.92
N LYS A 66 3.37 10.47 15.46
CA LYS A 66 2.86 11.82 15.74
C LYS A 66 2.57 12.05 17.23
N LEU A 67 1.88 11.11 17.88
CA LEU A 67 1.61 11.19 19.32
C LEU A 67 2.91 11.14 20.14
N SER A 68 3.89 10.35 19.71
CA SER A 68 5.19 10.29 20.39
C SER A 68 5.96 11.60 20.25
N ARG A 69 5.84 12.30 19.12
CA ARG A 69 6.43 13.64 18.96
C ARG A 69 5.76 14.65 19.88
N GLU A 70 4.43 14.66 19.92
CA GLU A 70 3.67 15.51 20.85
C GLU A 70 4.10 15.26 22.31
N GLY A 71 4.25 13.99 22.70
CA GLY A 71 4.74 13.63 24.03
C GLY A 71 6.17 14.11 24.35
N ILE A 72 7.07 14.10 23.35
CA ILE A 72 8.42 14.68 23.48
C ILE A 72 8.33 16.20 23.67
N ASP A 73 7.51 16.87 22.85
CA ASP A 73 7.37 18.34 22.86
C ASP A 73 6.77 18.85 24.20
N LEU A 74 5.92 18.05 24.86
CA LEU A 74 5.39 18.36 26.19
C LEU A 74 6.43 18.28 27.31
N ASN A 75 7.52 17.53 27.12
CA ASN A 75 8.71 17.51 27.98
C ASN A 75 8.45 17.42 29.50
N LEU A 76 7.65 16.44 29.94
CA LEU A 76 7.31 16.26 31.37
C LEU A 76 8.55 16.01 32.24
N ASP A 77 9.33 14.98 31.89
CA ASP A 77 10.57 14.59 32.56
C ASP A 77 11.46 13.75 31.60
N PRO A 78 12.78 13.59 31.89
CA PRO A 78 13.70 12.88 31.01
C PRO A 78 13.35 11.41 30.74
N THR A 79 12.76 10.72 31.72
CA THR A 79 12.36 9.31 31.57
C THR A 79 11.17 9.20 30.63
N CYS A 80 10.18 10.09 30.79
CA CYS A 80 9.02 10.18 29.91
C CYS A 80 9.43 10.50 28.46
N VAL A 81 10.29 11.50 28.26
CA VAL A 81 10.82 11.85 26.92
C VAL A 81 11.55 10.68 26.28
N THR A 82 12.41 9.99 27.03
CA THR A 82 13.13 8.80 26.53
C THR A 82 12.17 7.69 26.08
N ALA A 83 11.06 7.48 26.79
CA ALA A 83 10.05 6.50 26.40
C ALA A 83 9.38 6.88 25.08
N PHE A 84 9.00 8.15 24.89
CA PHE A 84 8.43 8.63 23.63
C PHE A 84 9.44 8.60 22.47
N GLU A 85 10.71 8.89 22.71
CA GLU A 85 11.75 8.75 21.67
C GLU A 85 11.88 7.30 21.18
N LYS A 86 11.86 6.34 22.11
CA LYS A 86 11.86 4.91 21.76
C LYS A 86 10.62 4.56 20.94
N ALA A 87 9.42 4.95 21.39
CA ALA A 87 8.17 4.69 20.67
C ALA A 87 8.16 5.30 19.26
N LYS A 88 8.61 6.55 19.13
CA LYS A 88 8.77 7.26 17.84
C LYS A 88 9.68 6.48 16.88
N ASN A 89 10.84 6.03 17.36
CA ASN A 89 11.81 5.30 16.55
C ASN A 89 11.27 3.91 16.15
N SER A 90 10.64 3.19 17.07
CA SER A 90 10.00 1.90 16.77
C SER A 90 8.88 2.04 15.73
N ALA A 91 8.03 3.05 15.86
CA ALA A 91 6.97 3.32 14.91
C ALA A 91 7.52 3.60 13.50
N TRP A 92 8.61 4.38 13.40
CA TRP A 92 9.29 4.60 12.13
C TRP A 92 9.78 3.29 11.50
N THR A 93 10.43 2.42 12.28
CA THR A 93 10.91 1.12 11.80
C THR A 93 9.76 0.24 11.29
N ILE A 94 8.67 0.13 12.04
CA ILE A 94 7.46 -0.64 11.63
C ILE A 94 6.92 -0.13 10.30
N LYS A 95 6.85 1.20 10.13
CA LYS A 95 6.42 1.85 8.89
C LYS A 95 7.32 1.45 7.71
N GLN A 96 8.63 1.42 7.90
CA GLN A 96 9.57 1.04 6.84
C GLN A 96 9.49 -0.44 6.48
N ILE A 97 9.29 -1.33 7.45
CA ILE A 97 9.10 -2.77 7.20
C ILE A 97 7.89 -3.00 6.27
N SER A 98 6.75 -2.40 6.60
CA SER A 98 5.54 -2.57 5.76
C SER A 98 5.70 -1.97 4.37
N LYS A 99 6.43 -0.84 4.24
CA LYS A 99 6.76 -0.27 2.92
C LYS A 99 7.66 -1.18 2.09
N ALA A 100 8.64 -1.82 2.72
CA ALA A 100 9.53 -2.75 2.04
C ALA A 100 8.77 -3.96 1.49
N GLU A 101 7.83 -4.51 2.28
CA GLU A 101 6.99 -5.62 1.83
C GLU A 101 6.07 -5.23 0.68
N LEU A 102 5.39 -4.08 0.78
CA LEU A 102 4.58 -3.55 -0.32
C LEU A 102 5.41 -3.36 -1.60
N ALA A 103 6.63 -2.81 -1.49
CA ALA A 103 7.51 -2.68 -2.66
C ALA A 103 7.84 -4.05 -3.28
N ALA A 104 8.09 -5.07 -2.45
CA ALA A 104 8.34 -6.43 -2.92
C ALA A 104 7.09 -7.05 -3.59
N HIS A 105 5.90 -6.85 -3.02
CA HIS A 105 4.63 -7.28 -3.61
C HIS A 105 4.43 -6.69 -5.03
N MET A 106 4.58 -5.38 -5.17
CA MET A 106 4.36 -4.67 -6.42
C MET A 106 5.37 -5.08 -7.50
N SER A 107 6.63 -5.32 -7.11
CA SER A 107 7.66 -5.84 -8.03
C SER A 107 7.35 -7.24 -8.58
N LYS A 108 6.53 -8.02 -7.86
CA LYS A 108 6.14 -9.39 -8.21
C LYS A 108 4.72 -9.48 -8.79
N GLY A 109 4.09 -8.35 -9.09
CA GLY A 109 2.73 -8.31 -9.64
C GLY A 109 1.61 -8.62 -8.65
N LYS A 110 1.91 -8.55 -7.34
CA LYS A 110 0.95 -8.75 -6.25
C LYS A 110 0.32 -7.42 -5.86
N TRP A 111 -0.62 -6.94 -6.65
CA TRP A 111 -1.29 -5.64 -6.45
C TRP A 111 -2.39 -5.73 -5.40
#